data_AF-A0A194QKQ8-F1
#
_entry.id   AF-A0A194QKQ8-F1
#
_cell.length_a   1.000
_cell.length_b   1.000
_cell.length_c   1.000
_cell.angle_alpha   90.00
_cell.angle_beta   90.00
_cell.angle_gamma   90.00
#
_symmetry.space_group_name_H-M   'P 1'
#
loop_
_entity.id
_entity.type
_entity.pdbx_description
1 polymer ?
#
loop_
_entity_poly.entity_id
_entity_poly.type
_entity_poly.pdbx_seq_one_letter_code
_entity_poly.pdbx_strand_id
1 'polypeptide(L)'
;MKELRRAIEGLVVMSEILETMYRCIFEGKVPIFWQKGVCVSETSVTGRPTLKPLGSWCRELWARGDRLGAWASAPRSPPPLCWLPALLAPTGFLTAVMQTTARGEGWPIDTLCWDFTVLTIEEQNIMRAPRDGGVYIRCGFTQ
;
A
#
# COMPACT_ATOMS: atom_id res chain seq x y z
N MET A 1 9.73 -16.99 -4.04
CA MET A 1 11.12 -16.90 -4.57
C MET A 1 12.00 -18.09 -4.18
N LYS A 2 11.94 -18.62 -2.95
CA LYS A 2 12.75 -19.78 -2.54
C LYS A 2 12.50 -21.02 -3.42
N GLU A 3 11.26 -21.29 -3.80
CA GLU A 3 10.90 -22.42 -4.67
C GLU A 3 11.41 -22.27 -6.10
N LEU A 4 11.34 -21.06 -6.68
CA LEU A 4 11.88 -20.79 -8.01
C LEU A 4 13.39 -21.08 -8.05
N ARG A 5 14.14 -20.63 -7.04
CA ARG A 5 15.58 -20.89 -6.94
C ARG A 5 15.86 -22.40 -6.89
N ARG A 6 15.12 -23.13 -6.05
CA ARG A 6 15.25 -24.59 -5.93
C ARG A 6 14.87 -25.31 -7.23
N ALA A 7 13.90 -24.80 -7.98
CA ALA A 7 13.52 -25.36 -9.28
C ALA A 7 14.62 -25.16 -10.34
N ILE A 8 15.29 -24.00 -10.35
CA ILE A 8 16.45 -23.74 -11.21
C ILE A 8 17.63 -24.65 -10.84
N GLU A 9 17.84 -24.90 -9.55
CA GLU A 9 18.86 -25.84 -9.04
C GLU A 9 18.48 -27.33 -9.28
N GLY A 10 17.32 -27.61 -9.88
CA GLY A 10 16.83 -28.99 -10.13
C GLY A 10 16.34 -29.72 -8.88
N LEU A 11 16.19 -29.03 -7.75
CA LEU A 11 15.75 -29.58 -6.47
C LEU A 11 14.22 -29.69 -6.35
N VAL A 12 13.49 -29.03 -7.25
CA VAL A 12 12.01 -29.03 -7.30
C VAL A 12 11.60 -29.11 -8.77
N VAL A 13 10.51 -29.84 -9.06
CA VAL A 13 9.94 -29.93 -10.41
C VAL A 13 9.45 -28.55 -10.86
N MET A 14 9.85 -28.14 -12.05
CA MET A 14 9.39 -26.89 -12.66
C MET A 14 7.91 -27.00 -13.01
N SER A 15 7.05 -26.32 -12.25
CA SER A 15 5.64 -26.19 -12.56
C SER A 15 5.39 -25.04 -13.54
N GLU A 16 4.24 -25.04 -14.21
CA GLU A 16 3.83 -23.98 -15.15
C GLU A 16 3.89 -22.57 -14.52
N ILE A 17 3.54 -22.47 -13.23
CA ILE A 17 3.59 -21.21 -12.48
C ILE A 17 5.04 -20.73 -12.30
N LEU A 18 5.96 -21.65 -11.98
CA LEU A 18 7.38 -21.33 -11.79
C LEU A 18 8.06 -20.97 -13.11
N GLU A 19 7.71 -21.66 -14.20
CA GLU A 19 8.21 -21.34 -15.55
C GLU A 19 7.71 -19.97 -16.00
N THR A 20 6.43 -19.67 -15.80
CA THR A 20 5.86 -18.35 -16.09
C THR A 20 6.53 -17.26 -15.25
N MET A 21 6.79 -17.53 -13.97
CA MET A 21 7.52 -16.63 -13.08
C MET A 21 8.93 -16.35 -13.60
N TYR A 22 9.68 -17.40 -13.99
CA TYR A 22 11.03 -17.30 -14.54
C TYR A 22 11.05 -16.41 -15.78
N ARG A 23 10.17 -16.66 -16.75
CA ARG A 23 10.06 -15.88 -17.99
C ARG A 23 9.74 -14.42 -17.71
N CYS A 24 8.76 -14.13 -16.85
CA CYS A 24 8.41 -12.76 -16.48
C CYS A 24 9.60 -12.02 -15.85
N ILE A 25 10.33 -12.66 -14.93
CA ILE A 25 11.49 -12.06 -14.28
C ILE A 25 12.62 -11.82 -15.28
N PHE A 26 12.88 -12.78 -16.17
CA PHE A 26 13.87 -12.66 -17.22
C PHE A 26 13.57 -11.50 -18.18
N GLU A 27 12.30 -11.29 -18.51
CA GLU A 27 11.82 -10.16 -19.33
C GLU A 27 11.70 -8.84 -18.55
N GLY A 28 12.00 -8.82 -17.23
CA GLY A 28 11.85 -7.63 -16.39
C GLY A 28 10.40 -7.21 -16.15
N LYS A 29 9.44 -8.13 -16.32
CA LYS A 29 8.00 -7.93 -16.10
C LYS A 29 7.54 -8.53 -14.77
N VAL A 30 6.46 -7.97 -14.22
CA VAL A 30 5.84 -8.49 -12.99
C VAL A 30 4.86 -9.62 -13.35
N PRO A 31 4.98 -10.81 -12.76
CA PRO A 31 4.01 -11.89 -12.94
C PRO A 31 2.59 -11.48 -12.52
N ILE A 32 1.59 -11.82 -13.34
CA ILE A 32 0.19 -11.42 -13.16
C ILE A 32 -0.39 -11.91 -11.81
N PHE A 33 0.01 -13.09 -11.35
CA PHE A 33 -0.48 -13.65 -10.09
C PHE A 33 0.11 -12.95 -8.85
N TRP A 34 1.25 -12.26 -8.95
CA TRP A 34 1.73 -11.37 -7.87
C TRP A 34 0.89 -10.09 -7.78
N GLN A 35 0.41 -9.61 -8.92
CA GLN A 35 -0.43 -8.41 -8.97
C GLN A 35 -1.78 -8.66 -8.28
N LYS A 36 -2.36 -9.86 -8.42
CA LYS A 36 -3.61 -10.24 -7.75
C LYS A 36 -3.54 -10.20 -6.21
N GLY A 37 -2.39 -10.55 -5.62
CA GLY A 37 -2.21 -10.53 -4.15
C GLY A 37 -1.89 -9.15 -3.56
N VAL A 38 -1.38 -8.22 -4.37
CA VAL A 38 -1.03 -6.86 -3.94
C VAL A 38 -2.12 -5.84 -4.30
N CYS A 39 -2.98 -6.15 -5.26
CA CYS A 39 -4.14 -5.35 -5.66
C CYS A 39 -5.42 -6.06 -5.24
N VAL A 40 -5.76 -6.02 -3.95
CA VAL A 40 -7.05 -6.53 -3.44
C VAL A 40 -8.05 -5.38 -3.41
N SER A 41 -8.64 -5.09 -4.57
CA SER A 41 -9.89 -4.34 -4.66
C SER A 41 -10.82 -5.16 -5.55
N GLU A 42 -11.77 -5.83 -4.91
CA GLU A 42 -12.75 -6.73 -5.52
C GLU A 42 -13.77 -6.00 -6.43
N THR A 43 -13.68 -4.67 -6.51
CA THR A 43 -14.56 -3.81 -7.32
C THR A 43 -13.76 -2.92 -8.29
N SER A 44 -12.63 -3.42 -8.80
CA SER A 44 -11.89 -2.73 -9.85
C SER A 44 -11.38 -3.72 -10.89
N VAL A 45 -12.20 -3.91 -11.93
CA VAL A 45 -11.79 -4.32 -13.29
C VAL A 45 -10.79 -3.31 -13.91
N THR A 46 -10.32 -2.34 -13.14
CA THR A 46 -9.44 -1.22 -13.51
C THR A 46 -8.25 -1.06 -12.55
N GLY A 47 -7.78 -2.12 -11.91
CA GLY A 47 -6.42 -2.12 -11.36
C GLY A 47 -5.43 -2.09 -12.52
N ARG A 48 -5.00 -0.90 -12.99
CA ARG A 48 -4.02 -0.74 -14.07
C ARG A 48 -2.95 -1.82 -13.92
N PRO A 49 -2.77 -2.75 -14.89
CA PRO A 49 -1.63 -3.63 -14.87
C PRO A 49 -0.42 -2.71 -14.77
N THR A 50 0.38 -2.86 -13.72
CA THR A 50 1.50 -1.94 -13.53
C THR A 50 2.41 -2.11 -14.73
N LEU A 51 2.38 -1.15 -15.66
CA LEU A 51 3.35 -1.04 -16.76
C LEU A 51 4.76 -0.72 -16.22
N LYS A 52 4.89 -0.61 -14.89
CA LYS A 52 6.15 -0.40 -14.19
C LYS A 52 7.05 -1.63 -14.39
N PRO A 53 8.31 -1.43 -14.82
CA PRO A 53 9.30 -2.49 -14.84
C PRO A 53 9.45 -3.15 -13.47
N LEU A 54 9.81 -4.43 -13.45
CA LEU A 54 9.97 -5.23 -12.23
C LEU A 54 10.81 -4.52 -11.16
N GLY A 55 11.89 -3.84 -11.55
CA GLY A 55 12.74 -3.09 -10.61
C GLY A 55 12.01 -1.95 -9.89
N SER A 56 11.20 -1.16 -10.61
CA SER A 56 10.40 -0.09 -10.00
C SER A 56 9.32 -0.65 -9.10
N TRP A 57 8.67 -1.74 -9.54
CA TRP A 57 7.64 -2.43 -8.75
C TRP A 57 8.21 -2.99 -7.43
N CYS A 58 9.40 -3.61 -7.47
CA CYS A 58 10.07 -4.13 -6.27
C CYS A 58 10.45 -3.01 -5.29
N ARG A 59 10.94 -1.87 -5.78
CA ARG A 59 11.25 -0.71 -4.91
C ARG A 59 10.01 -0.17 -4.21
N GLU A 60 8.90 -0.05 -4.94
CA GLU A 60 7.62 0.37 -4.35
C GLU A 60 7.12 -0.65 -3.33
N LEU A 61 7.16 -1.94 -3.65
CA LEU A 61 6.75 -2.99 -2.72
C LEU A 61 7.58 -2.96 -1.44
N TRP A 62 8.90 -2.79 -1.56
CA TRP A 62 9.80 -2.64 -0.41
C TRP A 62 9.44 -1.42 0.42
N ALA A 63 9.29 -0.24 -0.20
CA ALA A 63 8.94 0.99 0.50
C ALA A 63 7.57 0.90 1.21
N ARG A 64 6.60 0.17 0.62
CA ARG A 64 5.32 -0.13 1.27
C ARG A 64 5.52 -1.03 2.49
N GLY A 65 6.30 -2.10 2.34
CA GLY A 65 6.60 -3.03 3.43
C GLY A 65 7.29 -2.37 4.61
N ASP A 66 8.28 -1.51 4.35
CA ASP A 66 9.00 -0.75 5.38
C ASP A 66 8.07 0.16 6.19
N ARG A 67 7.22 0.94 5.50
CA ARG A 67 6.25 1.85 6.14
C ARG A 67 5.17 1.12 6.93
N LEU A 68 4.64 0.02 6.37
CA LEU A 68 3.66 -0.81 7.07
C LEU A 68 4.28 -1.54 8.26
N GLY A 69 5.54 -1.99 8.13
CA GLY A 69 6.30 -2.60 9.22
C GLY A 69 6.57 -1.61 10.35
N ALA A 70 6.98 -0.38 10.03
CA ALA A 70 7.15 0.69 11.00
C ALA A 70 5.84 0.98 11.74
N TRP A 71 4.71 1.06 11.02
CA TRP A 71 3.41 1.24 11.67
C TRP A 71 3.02 0.04 12.55
N ALA A 72 3.22 -1.19 12.10
CA ALA A 72 2.93 -2.40 12.87
C ALA A 72 3.75 -2.47 14.18
N SER A 73 4.97 -1.92 14.20
CA SER A 73 5.83 -1.87 15.38
C SER A 73 5.32 -0.90 16.48
N ALA A 74 4.55 0.12 16.10
CA ALA A 74 4.03 1.15 17.01
C ALA A 74 2.51 1.37 16.78
N PRO A 75 1.65 0.41 17.18
CA PRO A 75 0.25 0.35 16.75
C PRO A 75 -0.70 1.34 17.45
N ARG A 76 -0.22 2.18 18.38
CA ARG A 76 -1.07 2.96 19.29
C ARG A 76 -1.91 4.04 18.57
N SER A 77 -1.43 4.52 17.43
CA SER A 77 -2.14 5.47 16.56
C SER A 77 -1.65 5.31 15.11
N PRO A 78 -2.46 5.68 14.11
CA PRO A 78 -1.94 5.82 12.75
C PRO A 78 -0.74 6.81 12.75
N PRO A 79 0.25 6.62 11.86
CA PRO A 79 1.36 7.55 11.74
C PRO A 79 0.82 8.96 11.40
N PRO A 80 1.49 10.03 11.87
CA PRO A 80 1.03 11.40 11.63
C PRO A 80 0.94 11.73 10.13
N LEU A 81 1.78 11.10 9.31
CA LEU A 81 1.71 11.13 7.85
C LEU A 81 1.43 9.72 7.31
N CYS A 82 0.26 9.54 6.71
CA CYS A 82 -0.12 8.29 6.08
C CYS A 82 0.19 8.30 4.58
N TRP A 83 0.83 7.24 4.07
CA TRP A 83 0.99 7.04 2.63
C TRP A 83 -0.19 6.21 2.11
N LEU A 84 -1.26 6.88 1.73
CA LEU A 84 -2.50 6.24 1.26
C LEU A 84 -2.27 5.23 0.10
N PRO A 85 -1.39 5.48 -0.90
CA PRO A 85 -1.07 4.50 -1.95
C PRO A 85 -0.36 3.23 -1.46
N ALA A 86 0.13 3.19 -0.21
CA ALA A 86 0.74 2.01 0.37
C ALA A 86 -0.27 1.01 0.91
N LEU A 87 -1.48 1.48 1.22
CA LEU A 87 -2.51 0.69 1.85
C LEU A 87 -3.19 -0.21 0.83
N LEU A 88 -3.42 -1.46 1.23
CA LEU A 88 -4.19 -2.43 0.44
C LEU A 88 -5.67 -2.03 0.36
N ALA A 89 -6.20 -1.44 1.43
CA ALA A 89 -7.59 -1.02 1.55
C ALA A 89 -7.71 0.44 2.04
N PRO A 90 -7.55 1.44 1.13
CA PRO A 90 -7.60 2.85 1.51
C PRO A 90 -8.98 3.30 2.01
N THR A 91 -10.05 2.70 1.49
CA THR A 91 -11.43 2.99 1.93
C THR A 91 -11.66 2.58 3.38
N GLY A 92 -11.20 1.39 3.78
CA GLY A 92 -11.30 0.91 5.17
C GLY A 92 -10.53 1.80 6.15
N PHE A 93 -9.36 2.31 5.72
CA PHE A 93 -8.61 3.28 6.51
C PHE A 93 -9.36 4.59 6.71
N LEU A 94 -9.92 5.17 5.64
CA LEU A 94 -10.71 6.40 5.74
C LEU A 94 -11.92 6.22 6.66
N THR A 95 -12.63 5.09 6.55
CA THR A 95 -13.74 4.78 7.46
C THR A 95 -13.28 4.68 8.91
N ALA A 96 -12.12 4.07 9.19
CA ALA A 96 -11.57 3.99 10.54
C ALA A 96 -11.22 5.37 11.11
N VAL A 97 -10.71 6.29 10.27
CA VAL A 97 -10.45 7.68 10.67
C VAL A 97 -11.77 8.37 11.03
N MET A 98 -12.80 8.32 10.16
CA MET A 98 -14.12 8.91 10.47
C MET A 98 -14.71 8.37 11.77
N GLN A 99 -14.64 7.04 11.98
CA GLN A 99 -15.13 6.42 13.21
C GLN A 99 -14.38 6.91 14.46
N THR A 100 -13.07 7.11 14.34
CA THR A 100 -12.24 7.60 15.45
C THR A 100 -12.57 9.05 15.77
N THR A 101 -12.74 9.89 14.76
CA THR A 101 -13.11 11.30 14.90
C THR A 101 -14.53 11.46 15.46
N ALA A 102 -15.50 10.72 14.94
CA ALA A 102 -16.86 10.67 15.46
C ALA A 102 -16.89 10.34 16.95
N ARG A 103 -16.11 9.33 17.38
CA ARG A 103 -16.01 8.93 18.79
C ARG A 103 -15.30 9.97 19.67
N GLY A 104 -14.30 10.67 19.13
CA GLY A 104 -13.57 11.71 19.85
C GLY A 104 -14.42 12.96 20.13
N GLU A 105 -15.20 13.39 19.14
CA GLU A 105 -16.07 14.58 19.22
C GLU A 105 -17.48 14.28 19.75
N GLY A 106 -17.85 13.00 19.85
CA GLY A 106 -19.18 12.56 20.28
C GLY A 106 -20.28 12.78 19.24
N TRP A 107 -19.92 12.92 17.95
CA TRP A 107 -20.86 13.14 16.85
C TRP A 107 -21.23 11.82 16.16
N PRO A 108 -22.45 11.70 15.61
CA PRO A 108 -22.79 10.59 14.73
C PRO A 108 -21.89 10.56 13.50
N ILE A 109 -21.51 9.37 13.03
CA ILE A 109 -20.66 9.25 11.83
C ILE A 109 -21.32 9.83 10.58
N ASP A 110 -22.66 9.78 10.49
CA ASP A 110 -23.43 10.24 9.33
C ASP A 110 -23.42 11.77 9.15
N THR A 111 -23.01 12.52 10.18
CA THR A 111 -22.88 13.99 10.11
C THR A 111 -21.48 14.43 9.66
N LEU A 112 -20.52 13.50 9.57
CA LEU A 112 -19.17 13.80 9.14
C LEU A 112 -19.07 13.79 7.61
N CYS A 113 -18.31 14.74 7.07
CA CYS A 113 -17.97 14.80 5.66
C CYS A 113 -16.46 15.00 5.51
N TRP A 114 -15.91 14.58 4.36
CA TRP A 114 -14.51 14.81 4.06
C TRP A 114 -14.31 16.20 3.45
N ASP A 115 -13.35 16.93 4.00
CA ASP A 115 -12.78 18.11 3.38
C ASP A 115 -11.27 17.90 3.15
N PHE A 116 -10.75 18.44 2.06
CA PHE A 116 -9.37 18.21 1.62
C PHE A 116 -8.67 19.53 1.37
N THR A 117 -7.61 19.79 2.14
CA THR A 117 -6.73 20.94 1.93
C THR A 117 -5.35 20.46 1.50
N VAL A 118 -4.86 20.97 0.37
CA VAL A 118 -3.49 20.70 -0.09
C VAL A 118 -2.53 21.57 0.70
N LEU A 119 -1.60 20.95 1.42
CA LEU A 119 -0.60 21.65 2.22
C LEU A 119 0.74 21.64 1.50
N THR A 120 1.41 22.79 1.47
CA THR A 120 2.77 22.97 0.93
C THR A 120 3.84 22.88 2.03
N ILE A 121 3.59 22.06 3.05
CA ILE A 121 4.51 21.83 4.15
C ILE A 121 5.40 20.62 3.84
N GLU A 122 6.67 20.71 4.21
CA GLU A 122 7.58 19.58 4.10
C GLU A 122 7.20 18.48 5.10
N GLU A 123 7.39 17.22 4.71
CA GLU A 123 7.02 16.05 5.52
C GLU A 123 7.68 16.05 6.91
N GLN A 124 8.91 16.57 7.00
CA GLN A 124 9.66 16.69 8.25
C GLN A 124 9.02 17.65 9.27
N ASN A 125 8.19 18.58 8.81
CA ASN A 125 7.48 19.50 9.68
C ASN A 125 6.17 18.90 10.22
N ILE A 126 5.75 17.72 9.73
CA ILE A 126 4.55 17.00 10.17
C ILE A 126 4.92 16.05 11.32
N MET A 127 5.06 16.62 12.51
CA MET A 127 5.48 15.88 13.70
C MET A 127 4.32 15.34 14.54
N ARG A 128 3.10 15.82 14.31
CA ARG A 128 1.91 15.47 15.10
C ARG A 128 0.69 15.27 14.20
N ALA A 129 -0.24 14.46 14.67
CA ALA A 129 -1.55 14.32 14.02
C ALA A 129 -2.32 15.66 14.07
N PRO A 130 -3.22 15.92 13.11
CA PRO A 130 -4.13 17.07 13.16
C PRO A 130 -4.94 17.06 14.45
N ARG A 131 -5.18 18.25 15.04
CA ARG A 131 -5.98 18.37 16.26
C ARG A 131 -7.47 18.08 16.01
N ASP A 132 -7.95 18.38 14.81
CA ASP A 132 -9.38 18.33 14.45
C ASP A 132 -9.84 16.92 14.02
N GLY A 133 -9.14 15.87 14.46
CA GLY A 133 -9.45 14.48 14.09
C GLY A 133 -9.20 14.13 12.62
N GLY A 134 -8.41 14.92 11.90
CA GLY A 134 -8.00 14.62 10.52
C GLY A 134 -6.78 13.68 10.44
N VAL A 135 -6.34 13.40 9.21
CA VAL A 135 -5.06 12.72 8.94
C VAL A 135 -4.31 13.41 7.81
N TYR A 136 -2.99 13.51 7.91
CA TYR A 136 -2.17 13.97 6.80
C TYR A 136 -1.91 12.83 5.83
N ILE A 137 -2.15 13.07 4.55
CA ILE A 137 -1.99 12.08 3.49
C ILE A 137 -0.91 12.52 2.51
N ARG A 138 0.06 11.64 2.27
CA ARG A 138 1.00 11.76 1.16
C ARG A 138 0.41 11.08 -0.09
N CYS A 139 0.13 11.85 -1.14
CA CYS A 139 -0.37 11.32 -2.42
C CYS A 139 0.72 11.08 -3.49
N GLY A 140 1.99 11.38 -3.21
CA GLY A 140 3.08 11.23 -4.18
C GLY A 140 3.47 9.78 -4.45
N PHE A 141 3.59 9.43 -5.73
CA PHE A 141 4.43 8.31 -6.20
C PHE A 141 5.83 8.86 -6.42
N THR A 142 6.85 8.23 -5.86
CA THR A 142 8.25 8.50 -6.25
C THR A 142 8.39 8.25 -7.75
N GLN A 143 8.73 9.29 -8.52
CA GLN A 143 9.16 9.17 -9.93
C GLN A 143 10.48 8.38 -10.01
#